data_AF-A0A6L3MLE7-F1
#
_entry.id   AF-A0A6L3MLE7-F1
#
_cell.length_a   1.000
_cell.length_b   1.000
_cell.length_c   1.000
_cell.angle_alpha   90.00
_cell.angle_beta   90.00
_cell.angle_gamma   90.00
#
_symmetry.space_group_name_H-M   'P 1'
#
loop_
_entity.id
_entity.type
_entity.pdbx_description
1 polymer ?
#
loop_
_entity_poly.entity_id
_entity_poly.type
_entity_poly.pdbx_seq_one_letter_code
_entity_poly.pdbx_strand_id
1 'polypeptide(L)'
;MIFSKKCDGYISAHSCTESEERCALDFIRKALPVSSSAIDWKRIVNKEEVNDVDRAHLADELTGIANSMGAMVNDVFYVINVDDAFPVLKTRLLEWLRFSGELDFVDTIFVSESKRVIIHWDFYKNLHATIV
;
A
#
# COMPACT_ATOMS: atom_id res chain seq x y z
N MET A 1 -6.90 18.13 2.38
CA MET A 1 -6.89 17.66 0.98
C MET A 1 -8.33 17.69 0.47
N ILE A 2 -8.58 18.02 -0.80
CA ILE A 2 -9.93 17.92 -1.39
C ILE A 2 -9.83 16.91 -2.52
N PHE A 3 -10.41 15.73 -2.34
CA PHE A 3 -10.52 14.71 -3.39
C PHE A 3 -11.50 15.16 -4.46
N SER A 4 -11.27 14.75 -5.71
CA SER A 4 -12.24 14.89 -6.78
C SER A 4 -13.44 13.98 -6.50
N LYS A 5 -14.61 14.33 -7.06
CA LYS A 5 -15.82 13.49 -6.95
C LYS A 5 -15.61 12.05 -7.43
N LYS A 6 -14.69 11.84 -8.38
CA LYS A 6 -14.36 10.51 -8.88
C LYS A 6 -13.53 9.74 -7.85
N CYS A 7 -12.56 10.40 -7.22
CA CYS A 7 -11.76 9.83 -6.14
C CYS A 7 -12.61 9.51 -4.91
N ASP A 8 -13.53 10.40 -4.49
CA ASP A 8 -14.47 10.13 -3.40
C ASP A 8 -15.38 8.92 -3.68
N GLY A 9 -15.89 8.83 -4.92
CA GLY A 9 -16.70 7.70 -5.35
C GLY A 9 -15.92 6.39 -5.33
N TYR A 10 -14.65 6.44 -5.72
CA TYR A 10 -13.72 5.31 -5.65
C TYR A 10 -13.47 4.90 -4.19
N ILE A 11 -13.08 5.82 -3.32
CA ILE A 11 -12.87 5.55 -1.89
C ILE A 11 -14.10 4.86 -1.32
N SER A 12 -15.28 5.44 -1.51
CA SER A 12 -16.55 4.92 -0.98
C SER A 12 -16.88 3.51 -1.49
N ALA A 13 -16.57 3.19 -2.75
CA ALA A 13 -16.85 1.90 -3.35
C ALA A 13 -15.90 0.78 -2.91
N HIS A 14 -14.70 1.14 -2.46
CA HIS A 14 -13.63 0.20 -2.12
C HIS A 14 -13.29 0.16 -0.62
N SER A 15 -13.91 1.00 0.20
CA SER A 15 -13.75 0.97 1.66
C SER A 15 -14.04 -0.41 2.23
N CYS A 16 -13.10 -0.91 3.03
CA CYS A 16 -13.27 -2.12 3.81
C CYS A 16 -14.33 -1.96 4.89
N THR A 17 -14.89 -3.08 5.30
CA THR A 17 -15.56 -3.17 6.60
C THR A 17 -14.54 -3.13 7.74
N GLU A 18 -14.96 -2.71 8.93
CA GLU A 18 -14.12 -2.70 10.15
C GLU A 18 -13.46 -4.07 10.42
N SER A 19 -14.19 -5.16 10.15
CA SER A 19 -13.68 -6.52 10.29
C SER A 19 -12.55 -6.83 9.30
N GLU A 20 -12.69 -6.43 8.04
CA GLU A 20 -11.66 -6.63 7.01
C GLU A 20 -10.41 -5.80 7.28
N GLU A 21 -10.58 -4.55 7.71
CA GLU A 21 -9.50 -3.68 8.15
C GLU A 21 -8.72 -4.32 9.30
N ARG A 22 -9.42 -4.75 10.36
CA ARG A 22 -8.78 -5.40 11.51
C ARG A 22 -8.00 -6.66 11.11
N CYS A 23 -8.57 -7.47 10.20
CA CYS A 23 -7.88 -8.65 9.69
C CYS A 23 -6.58 -8.30 8.93
N ALA A 24 -6.60 -7.23 8.12
CA ALA A 24 -5.43 -6.77 7.38
C ALA A 24 -4.34 -6.26 8.34
N LEU A 25 -4.71 -5.44 9.33
CA LEU A 25 -3.78 -4.91 10.34
C LEU A 25 -3.16 -6.01 11.22
N ASP A 26 -3.98 -6.97 11.68
CA ASP A 26 -3.51 -8.10 12.48
C ASP A 26 -2.56 -9.00 11.69
N PHE A 27 -2.74 -9.11 10.37
CA PHE A 27 -1.83 -9.84 9.50
C PHE A 27 -0.44 -9.18 9.44
N ILE A 28 -0.38 -7.86 9.21
CA ILE A 28 0.91 -7.12 9.16
C ILE A 28 1.67 -7.28 10.48
N ARG A 29 0.98 -7.09 11.61
CA ARG A 29 1.58 -7.20 12.95
C ARG A 29 2.16 -8.58 13.25
N LYS A 30 1.61 -9.64 12.66
CA LYS A 30 2.12 -11.01 12.79
C LYS A 30 3.29 -11.28 11.85
N ALA A 31 3.25 -10.72 10.66
CA ALA A 31 4.18 -11.05 9.59
C ALA A 31 5.44 -10.18 9.59
N LEU A 32 5.37 -8.96 10.11
CA LEU A 32 6.43 -7.98 10.06
C LEU A 32 6.77 -7.38 11.43
N PRO A 33 8.02 -6.89 11.61
CA PRO A 33 8.36 -6.08 12.77
C PRO A 33 7.66 -4.73 12.68
N VAL A 34 6.49 -4.60 13.30
CA VAL A 34 5.74 -3.33 13.38
C VAL A 34 6.06 -2.62 14.70
N SER A 35 6.44 -1.35 14.61
CA SER A 35 6.61 -0.45 15.75
C SER A 35 5.29 0.30 16.07
N SER A 36 5.33 1.40 16.81
CA SER A 36 4.16 2.16 17.30
C SER A 36 3.05 2.39 16.26
N SER A 37 3.43 2.57 14.98
CA SER A 37 2.51 2.81 13.86
C SER A 37 3.08 2.45 12.48
N ALA A 38 4.32 1.96 12.39
CA ALA A 38 4.99 1.72 11.11
C ALA A 38 5.85 0.45 11.11
N ILE A 39 6.02 -0.13 9.92
CA ILE A 39 6.91 -1.28 9.69
C ILE A 39 8.38 -0.83 9.86
N ASP A 40 9.13 -1.54 10.69
CA ASP A 40 10.56 -1.30 10.89
C ASP A 40 11.39 -1.98 9.79
N TRP A 41 11.52 -1.30 8.65
CA TRP A 41 12.26 -1.76 7.47
C TRP A 41 13.75 -2.01 7.71
N LYS A 42 14.34 -1.45 8.77
CA LYS A 42 15.75 -1.71 9.13
C LYS A 42 15.94 -3.12 9.66
N ARG A 43 14.89 -3.73 10.23
CA ARG A 43 14.90 -5.10 10.75
C ARG A 43 14.58 -6.16 9.68
N ILE A 44 14.20 -5.75 8.48
CA ILE A 44 13.89 -6.63 7.35
C ILE A 44 15.14 -6.75 6.46
N VAL A 45 15.66 -7.98 6.34
CA VAL A 45 16.92 -8.28 5.63
C VAL A 45 16.70 -8.43 4.12
N ASN A 46 15.63 -9.13 3.71
CA ASN A 46 15.35 -9.46 2.31
C ASN A 46 14.30 -8.50 1.72
N LYS A 47 14.60 -7.20 1.73
CA LYS A 47 13.73 -6.18 1.14
C LYS A 47 14.27 -5.66 -0.19
N GLU A 48 13.37 -5.32 -1.10
CA GLU A 48 13.63 -4.38 -2.19
C GLU A 48 13.46 -2.95 -1.67
N GLU A 49 14.30 -2.03 -2.16
CA GLU A 49 14.30 -0.63 -1.78
C GLU A 49 14.59 0.23 -3.02
N VAL A 50 13.69 1.17 -3.32
CA VAL A 50 13.86 2.17 -4.38
C VAL A 50 13.87 3.54 -3.74
N ASN A 51 14.97 4.27 -3.91
CA ASN A 51 15.19 5.56 -3.28
C ASN A 51 14.64 6.72 -4.12
N ASP A 52 14.20 7.78 -3.46
CA ASP A 52 13.83 9.06 -4.08
C ASP A 52 12.81 8.93 -5.22
N VAL A 53 11.73 8.19 -4.99
CA VAL A 53 10.70 7.93 -6.01
C VAL A 53 9.92 9.22 -6.28
N ASP A 54 10.06 9.73 -7.50
CA ASP A 54 9.28 10.89 -7.96
C ASP A 54 7.83 10.50 -8.23
N ARG A 55 6.90 11.40 -7.91
CA ARG A 55 5.46 11.22 -8.13
C ARG A 55 5.13 10.90 -9.59
N ALA A 56 5.91 11.44 -10.54
CA ALA A 56 5.73 11.17 -11.96
C ALA A 56 6.02 9.72 -12.37
N HIS A 57 6.92 9.04 -11.65
CA HIS A 57 7.34 7.66 -11.93
C HIS A 57 6.75 6.63 -10.96
N LEU A 58 6.07 7.10 -9.91
CA LEU A 58 5.51 6.26 -8.85
C LEU A 58 4.67 5.08 -9.38
N ALA A 59 3.81 5.33 -10.37
CA ALA A 59 2.96 4.28 -10.92
C ALA A 59 3.77 3.14 -11.56
N ASP A 60 4.85 3.50 -12.26
CA ASP A 60 5.74 2.56 -12.92
C ASP A 60 6.57 1.79 -11.88
N GLU A 61 7.10 2.47 -10.86
CA GLU A 61 7.87 1.86 -9.77
C GLU A 61 7.02 0.89 -8.94
N LEU A 62 5.82 1.30 -8.51
CA LEU A 62 4.89 0.43 -7.78
C LEU A 62 4.51 -0.81 -8.60
N THR A 63 4.28 -0.63 -9.90
CA THR A 63 3.98 -1.74 -10.82
C THR A 63 5.19 -2.65 -10.98
N GLY A 64 6.39 -2.09 -11.10
CA GLY A 64 7.65 -2.82 -11.19
C GLY A 64 7.90 -3.68 -9.97
N ILE A 65 7.79 -3.10 -8.78
CA ILE A 65 7.97 -3.80 -7.49
C ILE A 65 6.87 -4.84 -7.28
N ALA A 66 5.61 -4.54 -7.59
CA ALA A 66 4.54 -5.54 -7.49
C ALA A 66 4.86 -6.75 -8.39
N ASN A 67 5.29 -6.51 -9.63
CA ASN A 67 5.64 -7.56 -10.58
C ASN A 67 6.90 -8.35 -10.16
N SER A 68 7.96 -7.70 -9.65
CA SER A 68 9.17 -8.38 -9.16
C SER A 68 8.84 -9.34 -8.01
N MET A 69 7.87 -8.96 -7.19
CA MET A 69 7.37 -9.77 -6.07
C MET A 69 6.29 -10.78 -6.46
N GLY A 70 5.97 -10.93 -7.76
CA GLY A 70 5.01 -11.91 -8.27
C GLY A 70 3.54 -11.54 -8.09
N ALA A 71 3.23 -10.29 -7.72
CA ALA A 71 1.88 -9.75 -7.69
C ALA A 71 1.51 -9.13 -9.04
N MET A 72 0.28 -9.36 -9.49
CA MET A 72 -0.24 -8.76 -10.73
C MET A 72 -1.05 -7.50 -10.43
N VAL A 73 -1.05 -6.53 -11.35
CA VAL A 73 -1.82 -5.27 -11.22
C VAL A 73 -3.33 -5.46 -11.02
N ASN A 74 -3.86 -6.64 -11.35
CA ASN A 74 -5.27 -7.03 -11.21
C ASN A 74 -5.56 -7.86 -9.94
N ASP A 75 -4.53 -8.24 -9.18
CA ASP A 75 -4.73 -8.87 -7.87
C ASP A 75 -5.46 -7.90 -6.93
N VAL A 76 -6.00 -8.42 -5.83
CA VAL A 76 -6.68 -7.60 -4.82
C VAL A 76 -5.70 -7.24 -3.71
N PHE A 77 -5.58 -5.95 -3.47
CA PHE A 77 -4.68 -5.30 -2.52
C PHE A 77 -5.52 -4.66 -1.42
N TYR A 78 -4.99 -4.66 -0.21
CA TYR A 78 -5.42 -3.77 0.85
C TYR A 78 -4.56 -2.52 0.83
N VAL A 79 -5.16 -1.35 0.89
CA VAL A 79 -4.46 -0.07 0.96
C VAL A 79 -4.77 0.53 2.31
N ILE A 80 -3.74 0.64 3.15
CA ILE A 80 -3.85 1.11 4.52
C ILE A 80 -3.16 2.47 4.63
N ASN A 81 -3.96 3.46 5.02
CA ASN A 81 -3.50 4.81 5.32
C ASN A 81 -3.34 4.94 6.84
N VAL A 82 -2.13 5.25 7.32
CA VAL A 82 -1.83 5.26 8.76
C VAL A 82 -2.27 6.54 9.47
N ASP A 83 -2.38 7.68 8.77
CA ASP A 83 -2.91 8.92 9.37
C ASP A 83 -4.42 9.08 9.15
N ASP A 84 -5.13 7.98 8.86
CA ASP A 84 -6.59 7.92 8.70
C ASP A 84 -7.16 8.96 7.71
N ALA A 85 -6.39 9.36 6.70
CA ALA A 85 -6.81 10.33 5.68
C ALA A 85 -7.98 9.82 4.84
N PHE A 86 -8.09 8.50 4.69
CA PHE A 86 -9.21 7.75 4.13
C PHE A 86 -9.22 6.32 4.70
N PRO A 87 -10.37 5.62 4.70
CA PRO A 87 -10.47 4.27 5.25
C PRO A 87 -9.60 3.27 4.50
N VAL A 88 -9.31 2.12 5.13
CA VAL A 88 -8.63 1.02 4.44
C VAL A 88 -9.43 0.61 3.20
N LEU A 89 -8.76 0.47 2.06
CA LEU A 89 -9.41 0.10 0.80
C LEU A 89 -9.07 -1.35 0.42
N LYS A 90 -10.03 -2.05 -0.17
CA LYS A 90 -9.86 -3.35 -0.82
C LYS A 90 -10.09 -3.17 -2.32
N THR A 91 -9.01 -3.15 -3.08
CA THR A 91 -9.00 -2.65 -4.45
C THR A 91 -7.96 -3.36 -5.30
N ARG A 92 -7.93 -3.11 -6.61
CA ARG A 92 -6.83 -3.53 -7.47
C ARG A 92 -5.80 -2.42 -7.59
N LEU A 93 -4.53 -2.78 -7.73
CA LEU A 93 -3.45 -1.81 -7.94
C LEU A 93 -3.76 -0.91 -9.17
N LEU A 94 -4.25 -1.49 -10.26
CA LEU A 94 -4.65 -0.74 -11.46
C LEU A 94 -5.75 0.32 -11.19
N GLU A 95 -6.70 0.01 -10.30
CA GLU A 95 -7.82 0.93 -9.99
C GLU A 95 -7.34 2.05 -9.07
N TRP A 96 -6.55 1.70 -8.06
CA TRP A 96 -5.95 2.66 -7.14
C TRP A 96 -4.98 3.62 -7.84
N LEU A 97 -4.15 3.12 -8.75
CA LEU A 97 -3.14 3.93 -9.46
C LEU A 97 -3.75 5.10 -10.24
N ARG A 98 -5.01 4.98 -10.68
CA ARG A 98 -5.74 6.06 -11.38
C ARG A 98 -5.93 7.30 -10.52
N PHE A 99 -5.93 7.13 -9.20
CA PHE A 99 -6.14 8.19 -8.23
C PHE A 99 -4.88 8.44 -7.38
N SER A 100 -3.73 7.82 -7.71
CA SER A 100 -2.47 7.95 -6.95
C SER A 100 -2.01 9.40 -6.76
N GLY A 101 -2.27 10.28 -7.73
CA GLY A 101 -1.95 11.71 -7.61
C GLY A 101 -2.86 12.50 -6.66
N GLU A 102 -4.05 11.98 -6.36
CA GLU A 102 -5.01 12.56 -5.40
C GLU A 102 -4.93 11.88 -4.03
N LEU A 103 -4.59 10.59 -4.00
CA LEU A 103 -4.45 9.79 -2.80
C LEU A 103 -3.06 9.91 -2.16
N ASP A 104 -2.20 10.79 -2.72
CA ASP A 104 -0.84 11.15 -2.30
C ASP A 104 -0.16 10.11 -1.39
N PHE A 105 0.40 9.11 -2.04
CA PHE A 105 1.25 8.08 -1.41
C PHE A 105 2.72 8.51 -1.51
N VAL A 106 3.63 8.01 -0.67
CA VAL A 106 4.34 6.72 -0.84
C VAL A 106 5.08 6.37 0.44
N ASP A 107 5.25 5.07 0.76
CA ASP A 107 6.48 4.63 1.44
C ASP A 107 6.73 3.13 1.42
N THR A 108 5.66 2.35 1.37
CA THR A 108 5.82 0.94 1.71
C THR A 108 4.83 0.07 0.96
N ILE A 109 5.37 -0.92 0.25
CA ILE A 109 4.66 -2.04 -0.32
C ILE A 109 5.01 -3.27 0.50
N PHE A 110 4.06 -4.12 0.79
CA PHE A 110 4.33 -5.40 1.42
C PHE A 110 3.50 -6.49 0.76
N VAL A 111 4.14 -7.61 0.42
CA VAL A 111 3.52 -8.70 -0.33
C VAL A 111 3.48 -9.94 0.55
N SER A 112 2.30 -10.54 0.70
CA SER A 112 2.17 -11.85 1.36
C SER A 112 2.16 -12.99 0.35
N GLU A 113 2.66 -14.16 0.74
CA GLU A 113 2.63 -15.40 -0.07
C GLU A 113 1.22 -15.80 -0.55
N SER A 114 0.16 -15.34 0.15
CA SER A 114 -1.24 -15.61 -0.22
C SER A 114 -1.88 -14.55 -1.13
N LYS A 115 -1.07 -13.66 -1.73
CA LYS A 115 -1.47 -12.55 -2.62
C LYS A 115 -2.29 -11.43 -1.97
N ARG A 116 -2.39 -11.39 -0.63
CA ARG A 116 -2.97 -10.25 0.09
C ARG A 116 -1.87 -9.21 0.24
N VAL A 117 -1.75 -8.33 -0.74
CA VAL A 117 -0.75 -7.27 -0.75
C VAL A 117 -1.26 -6.08 0.06
N ILE A 118 -0.38 -5.45 0.84
CA ILE A 118 -0.74 -4.29 1.66
C ILE A 118 0.16 -3.13 1.30
N ILE A 119 -0.44 -2.00 0.93
CA ILE A 119 0.25 -0.71 0.77
C ILE A 119 0.11 0.03 2.09
N HIS A 120 1.23 0.39 2.71
CA HIS A 120 1.30 1.09 3.99
C HIS A 120 1.83 2.51 3.77
N TRP A 121 1.13 3.50 4.29
CA TRP A 121 1.50 4.92 4.19
C TRP A 121 2.39 5.36 5.36
N ASP A 122 3.48 6.05 5.06
CA ASP A 122 4.25 6.91 5.97
C ASP A 122 4.88 8.05 5.08
N PHE A 123 5.53 9.05 5.66
CA PHE A 123 5.96 10.31 5.01
C PHE A 123 7.42 10.35 4.48
N TYR A 124 7.95 9.26 3.92
CA TYR A 124 9.30 9.17 3.36
C TYR A 124 9.29 9.16 1.82
N LYS A 125 10.49 9.18 1.21
CA LYS A 125 10.68 9.27 -0.25
C LYS A 125 10.98 7.92 -0.90
N ASN A 126 11.07 6.87 -0.10
CA ASN A 126 11.63 5.59 -0.51
C ASN A 126 10.52 4.55 -0.56
N LEU A 127 10.51 3.71 -1.60
CA LEU A 127 9.68 2.53 -1.66
C LEU A 127 10.42 1.36 -1.06
N HIS A 128 9.82 0.69 -0.08
CA HIS A 128 10.31 -0.59 0.43
C HIS A 128 9.33 -1.72 0.10
N ALA A 129 9.86 -2.91 -0.19
CA ALA A 129 9.05 -4.11 -0.39
C ALA A 129 9.68 -5.38 0.13
N THR A 130 8.86 -6.33 0.62
CA THR A 130 9.30 -7.68 1.00
C THR A 130 8.18 -8.68 0.76
N ILE A 131 8.57 -9.94 0.51
CA ILE A 131 7.68 -11.11 0.55
C ILE A 131 7.79 -11.75 1.93
N VAL A 132 6.67 -12.22 2.47
CA VAL A 132 6.57 -13.02 3.71
C VAL A 132 5.60 -14.19 3.60
#